data_AF-A0A0L7D2L2-F1
#
_entry.id   AF-A0A0L7D2L2-F1
#
_cell.length_a   1.000
_cell.length_b   1.000
_cell.length_c   1.000
_cell.angle_alpha   90.00
_cell.angle_beta   90.00
_cell.angle_gamma   90.00
#
_symmetry.space_group_name_H-M   'P 1'
#
loop_
_entity.id
_entity.type
_entity.pdbx_description
1 polymer ?
#
loop_
_entity_poly.entity_id
_entity_poly.type
_entity_poly.pdbx_seq_one_letter_code
_entity_poly.pdbx_strand_id
1 'polypeptide(L)' 'MFSRLVKEMAKMQGVTEQLKTKNQMVWVGKMNSIRNAAIEVVNKEIIFA' A
#
# COMPACT_ATOMS: atom_id res chain seq x y z
N MET A 1 -7.16 10.99 -0.80
CA MET A 1 -7.82 9.66 -0.82
C MET A 1 -6.79 8.53 -0.97
N PHE A 2 -6.07 8.47 -2.10
CA PHE A 2 -5.04 7.46 -2.38
C PHE A 2 -3.99 7.25 -1.26
N SER A 3 -3.34 8.33 -0.81
CA SER A 3 -2.31 8.25 0.24
C SER A 3 -2.84 7.71 1.58
N ARG A 4 -4.12 7.96 1.88
CA ARG A 4 -4.79 7.40 3.08
C ARG A 4 -4.99 5.90 2.94
N LEU A 5 -5.51 5.44 1.79
CA LEU A 5 -5.68 4.01 1.47
C LEU A 5 -4.36 3.24 1.58
N VAL A 6 -3.28 3.76 0.98
CA VAL A 6 -1.95 3.15 1.07
C VAL A 6 -1.49 3.02 2.53
N LYS A 7 -1.70 4.06 3.36
CA LYS A 7 -1.31 4.05 4.77
C LYS A 7 -2.13 3.05 5.60
N GLU A 8 -3.42 2.96 5.35
CA GLU A 8 -4.31 2.02 6.05
C GLU A 8 -4.02 0.57 5.65
N MET A 9 -3.83 0.30 4.37
CA MET A 9 -3.44 -1.03 3.87
C MET A 9 -2.06 -1.45 4.39
N ALA A 10 -1.09 -0.54 4.45
CA ALA A 10 0.22 -0.82 5.05
C ALA A 10 0.10 -1.17 6.54
N LYS A 11 -0.76 -0.46 7.29
CA LYS A 11 -1.05 -0.78 8.69
C LYS A 11 -1.71 -2.14 8.84
N MET A 12 -2.71 -2.46 8.01
CA MET A 12 -3.40 -3.75 8.02
C MET A 12 -2.47 -4.91 7.69
N GLN A 13 -1.56 -4.73 6.73
CA GLN A 13 -0.62 -5.77 6.30
C GLN A 13 0.65 -5.84 7.15
N GLY A 14 0.76 -5.05 8.22
CA GLY A 14 1.91 -5.03 9.11
C GLY A 14 3.22 -4.57 8.43
N VAL A 15 3.12 -3.74 7.40
CA VAL A 15 4.28 -3.18 6.69
C VAL A 15 4.81 -1.99 7.49
N THR A 16 5.77 -2.25 8.37
CA THR A 16 6.33 -1.27 9.30
C THR A 16 7.75 -0.83 8.93
N GLU A 17 8.22 0.28 9.51
CA GLU A 17 9.63 0.67 9.39
C GLU A 17 10.58 -0.36 10.02
N GLN A 18 10.13 -1.15 11.00
CA GLN A 18 10.92 -2.26 11.55
C GLN A 18 11.17 -3.34 10.49
N LEU A 19 10.17 -3.64 9.65
CA LEU A 19 10.34 -4.54 8.51
C LEU A 19 11.33 -3.96 7.50
N LYS A 20 11.28 -2.65 7.25
CA LYS A 20 12.22 -1.96 6.36
C LYS A 20 13.67 -2.08 6.83
N THR A 21 13.92 -1.91 8.13
CA THR A 21 15.26 -2.05 8.72
C THR A 21 15.74 -3.49 8.69
N LYS A 22 14.86 -4.48 8.92
CA LYS A 22 15.23 -5.90 8.93
C LYS A 22 15.39 -6.50 7.54
N ASN A 23 14.53 -6.11 6.59
CA ASN A 23 14.52 -6.60 5.22
C ASN A 23 13.90 -5.57 4.27
N GLN A 24 14.75 -4.66 3.79
CA GLN A 24 14.34 -3.55 2.94
C GLN A 24 13.69 -4.01 1.62
N MET A 25 14.20 -5.08 0.99
CA MET A 25 13.65 -5.56 -0.28
C MET A 25 12.22 -6.10 -0.12
N VAL A 26 11.96 -6.85 0.96
CA VAL A 26 10.60 -7.31 1.27
C VAL A 26 9.68 -6.13 1.58
N TRP A 27 10.17 -5.12 2.31
CA TRP A 27 9.39 -3.91 2.58
C TRP A 27 9.02 -3.17 1.30
N VAL A 28 9.97 -2.97 0.38
CA VAL A 28 9.71 -2.32 -0.92
C VAL A 28 8.70 -3.13 -1.74
N GLY A 29 8.86 -4.46 -1.81
CA GLY A 29 7.93 -5.33 -2.52
C GLY A 29 6.49 -5.22 -2.00
N LYS A 30 6.32 -5.25 -0.67
CA LYS A 30 5.01 -5.10 -0.04
C LYS A 30 4.41 -3.70 -0.26
N MET A 31 5.22 -2.65 -0.12
CA MET A 31 4.77 -1.28 -0.38
C MET A 31 4.33 -1.07 -1.83
N ASN A 32 5.02 -1.69 -2.79
CA ASN A 32 4.62 -1.65 -4.20
C ASN A 32 3.30 -2.39 -4.45
N SER A 33 3.12 -3.57 -3.86
CA SER A 33 1.86 -4.31 -3.95
C SER A 33 0.68 -3.52 -3.36
N ILE A 34 0.87 -2.91 -2.19
CA ILE A 34 -0.14 -2.04 -1.56
C ILE A 34 -0.47 -0.85 -2.46
N ARG A 35 0.55 -0.21 -3.05
CA ARG A 35 0.34 0.93 -3.96
C ARG A 35 -0.51 0.53 -5.15
N ASN A 36 -0.24 -0.62 -5.77
CA ASN A 36 -1.02 -1.12 -6.91
C ASN A 36 -2.47 -1.40 -6.51
N ALA A 37 -2.69 -2.06 -5.37
CA ALA A 37 -4.05 -2.31 -4.86
C ALA A 37 -4.81 -1.00 -4.59
N ALA A 38 -4.16 0.02 -4.02
CA ALA A 38 -4.77 1.32 -3.81
C ALA A 38 -5.09 2.06 -5.13
N ILE A 39 -4.28 1.87 -6.18
CA ILE A 39 -4.56 2.43 -7.52
C ILE A 39 -5.82 1.77 -8.08
N GLU A 40 -5.94 0.44 -7.97
CA GLU A 40 -7.12 -0.29 -8.46
C GLU A 40 -8.42 0.17 -7.78
N VAL A 41 -8.40 0.41 -6.47
CA VAL A 41 -9.57 0.92 -5.73
C VAL A 41 -9.95 2.31 -6.24
N VAL A 42 -8.99 3.24 -6.31
CA VAL A 42 -9.25 4.61 -6.76
C VAL A 42 -9.73 4.64 -8.22
N ASN A 43 -9.15 3.82 -9.10
CA ASN A 43 -9.58 3.76 -10.49
C ASN A 43 -11.01 3.22 -10.62
N LYS A 44 -11.39 2.22 -9.82
CA LYS A 44 -12.78 1.73 -9.79
C LYS A 44 -13.73 2.85 -9.35
N GLU A 45 -13.38 3.58 -8.31
CA GLU A 45 -14.19 4.68 -7.83
C GLU A 45 -14.33 5.81 -8.87
N ILE A 46 -13.28 6.11 -9.64
CA ILE A 46 -13.33 7.13 -10.69
C ILE A 46 -14.14 6.66 -11.91
N ILE A 47 -13.98 5.40 -12.33
CA ILE A 47 -14.68 4.87 -13.51
C ILE A 47 -16.18 4.69 -13.25
N PHE A 48 -16.56 4.37 -12.01
CA PHE A 48 -17.96 4.16 -11.60
C PHE A 48 -18.55 5.35 -10.83
N ALA A 49 -17.90 6.53 -10.84
CA ALA A 49 -18.38 7.78 -10.22
C ALA A 49 -19.50 8.46 -11.00
#